data_AF-R5IGA0-F1
#
_entry.id   AF-R5IGA0-F1
#
_cell.length_a   1.000
_cell.length_b   1.000
_cell.length_c   1.000
_cell.angle_alpha   90.00
_cell.angle_beta   90.00
_cell.angle_gamma   90.00
#
_symmetry.space_group_name_H-M   'P 1'
#
loop_
_entity.id
_entity.type
_entity.pdbx_description
1 polymer ?
#
loop_
_entity_poly.entity_id
_entity_poly.type
_entity_poly.pdbx_seq_one_letter_code
_entity_poly.pdbx_strand_id
1 'polypeptide(L)'
;MSLSIYIGAVKSENFDYYKPYSGPDISSATYCPERIMDVSPLVGVNDPLFSAIMMDNDSVRTDWGCRVLKKTKEDLMVYVMENGSFTTCLAIEDMDRTLKDGEEYLLVAFDDGVELDED
;
A
#
# COMPACT_ATOMS: atom_id res chain seq x y z
N MET A 1 -10.48 -14.11 2.26
CA MET A 1 -10.13 -12.86 1.55
C MET A 1 -9.89 -11.80 2.61
N SER A 2 -8.63 -11.41 2.83
CA SER A 2 -8.30 -10.26 3.66
C SER A 2 -7.76 -9.18 2.73
N LEU A 3 -8.59 -8.17 2.45
CA LEU A 3 -8.13 -6.96 1.78
C LEU A 3 -7.77 -5.95 2.85
N SER A 4 -6.65 -5.26 2.68
CA SER A 4 -6.25 -4.21 3.62
C SER A 4 -5.55 -3.07 2.92
N ILE A 5 -5.66 -1.88 3.51
CA ILE A 5 -4.90 -0.71 3.13
C ILE A 5 -4.02 -0.31 4.31
N TYR A 6 -2.74 -0.12 4.07
CA TYR A 6 -1.79 0.23 5.11
C TYR A 6 -0.66 1.11 4.57
N ILE A 7 0.05 1.78 5.47
CA ILE A 7 1.26 2.54 5.13
C ILE A 7 2.46 1.64 5.33
N GLY A 8 3.26 1.49 4.28
CA GLY A 8 4.49 0.71 4.27
C GLY A 8 5.75 1.58 4.15
N ALA A 9 6.88 1.02 4.57
CA ALA A 9 8.18 1.65 4.36
C ALA A 9 8.64 1.52 2.90
N VAL A 10 9.23 2.57 2.33
CA VAL A 10 9.84 2.54 0.99
C VAL A 10 10.99 1.52 0.92
N LYS A 11 11.68 1.33 2.04
CA LYS A 11 12.76 0.37 2.20
C LYS A 11 12.74 -0.25 3.59
N SER A 12 12.83 -1.57 3.63
CA SER A 12 12.97 -2.40 4.83
C SER A 12 13.98 -3.53 4.58
N GLU A 13 14.13 -4.44 5.54
CA GLU A 13 15.04 -5.58 5.42
C GLU A 13 14.74 -6.46 4.19
N ASN A 14 13.45 -6.68 3.92
CA ASN A 14 12.98 -7.62 2.89
C ASN A 14 12.30 -6.95 1.69
N PHE A 15 12.21 -5.61 1.68
CA PHE A 15 11.59 -4.85 0.60
C PHE A 15 12.38 -3.58 0.26
N ASP A 16 12.64 -3.32 -1.02
CA ASP A 16 13.26 -2.07 -1.48
C ASP A 16 12.57 -1.64 -2.78
N TYR A 17 11.74 -0.59 -2.71
CA TYR A 17 10.98 -0.07 -3.86
C TYR A 17 11.85 0.24 -5.08
N TYR A 18 13.11 0.60 -4.86
CA TYR A 18 14.03 0.99 -5.94
C TYR A 18 14.80 -0.19 -6.54
N LYS A 19 14.64 -1.40 -6.00
CA LYS A 19 15.32 -2.60 -6.49
C LYS A 19 14.27 -3.58 -7.02
N PRO A 20 14.15 -3.73 -8.34
CA PRO A 20 13.28 -4.75 -8.89
C PRO A 20 13.77 -6.14 -8.46
N TYR A 21 12.84 -6.97 -8.03
CA TYR A 21 13.08 -8.40 -7.84
C TYR A 21 13.61 -9.03 -9.13
N SER A 22 14.58 -9.93 -9.03
CA SER A 22 15.30 -10.45 -10.21
C SER A 22 15.41 -11.97 -10.30
N GLY A 23 14.71 -12.75 -9.46
CA GLY A 23 14.66 -14.20 -9.70
C GLY A 23 14.44 -15.09 -8.47
N PRO A 24 14.51 -16.41 -8.67
CA PRO A 24 13.66 -17.43 -8.04
C PRO A 24 14.09 -17.84 -6.63
N ASP A 25 14.84 -16.99 -5.91
CA ASP A 25 15.11 -17.27 -4.50
C ASP A 25 13.81 -17.00 -3.74
N ILE A 26 13.07 -18.08 -3.44
CA ILE A 26 11.80 -18.09 -2.69
C ILE A 26 12.01 -17.43 -1.30
N SER A 27 13.26 -17.36 -0.84
CA SER A 27 13.71 -16.65 0.35
C SER A 27 13.85 -15.13 0.19
N SER A 28 13.87 -14.62 -1.04
CA SER A 28 14.11 -13.21 -1.42
C SER A 28 12.92 -12.53 -2.10
N ALA A 29 11.78 -13.23 -2.17
CA ALA A 29 10.56 -12.66 -2.74
C ALA A 29 10.26 -11.33 -2.02
N THR A 30 10.07 -10.26 -2.79
CA THR A 30 9.78 -8.96 -2.20
C THR A 30 8.35 -9.01 -1.71
N TYR A 31 8.21 -9.22 -0.40
CA TYR A 31 6.92 -9.26 0.25
C TYR A 31 6.23 -7.90 0.09
N CYS A 32 4.95 -7.83 0.44
CA CYS A 32 4.31 -6.56 0.75
C CYS A 32 5.25 -5.71 1.64
N PRO A 33 5.41 -4.39 1.39
CA PRO A 33 6.27 -3.53 2.21
C PRO A 33 6.04 -3.72 3.71
N GLU A 34 7.09 -3.57 4.52
CA GLU A 34 6.94 -3.66 5.97
C GLU A 34 5.91 -2.61 6.45
N ARG A 35 4.89 -3.09 7.15
CA ARG A 35 3.75 -2.28 7.60
C ARG A 35 4.18 -1.38 8.75
N ILE A 36 4.04 -0.07 8.55
CA ILE A 36 4.23 0.96 9.57
C ILE A 36 2.94 1.14 10.38
N MET A 37 1.81 1.24 9.69
CA MET A 37 0.50 1.43 10.33
C MET A 37 -0.64 1.01 9.40
N ASP A 38 -1.79 0.66 9.99
CA ASP A 38 -3.02 0.39 9.25
C ASP A 38 -3.73 1.68 8.86
N VAL A 39 -4.23 1.74 7.63
CA VAL A 39 -5.16 2.78 7.18
C VAL A 39 -6.59 2.24 7.22
N SER A 40 -6.77 1.01 6.76
CA SER A 40 -8.01 0.26 6.92
C SER A 40 -7.71 -1.25 6.83
N PRO A 41 -7.67 -1.96 7.96
CA PRO A 41 -7.17 -3.33 8.02
C PRO A 41 -8.16 -4.38 7.45
N LEU A 42 -9.42 -3.99 7.19
CA LEU A 42 -10.45 -4.83 6.61
C LEU A 42 -11.30 -4.00 5.66
N VAL A 43 -10.94 -4.04 4.37
CA VAL A 43 -11.71 -3.36 3.31
C VAL A 43 -12.46 -4.37 2.43
N GLY A 44 -13.53 -3.91 1.80
CA GLY A 44 -14.16 -4.64 0.70
C GLY A 44 -13.53 -4.23 -0.63
N VAL A 45 -13.76 -5.02 -1.68
CA VAL A 45 -13.34 -4.67 -3.06
C VAL A 45 -13.89 -3.32 -3.53
N ASN A 46 -14.99 -2.87 -2.93
CA ASN A 46 -15.66 -1.60 -3.23
C ASN A 46 -15.18 -0.44 -2.34
N ASP A 47 -14.13 -0.62 -1.53
CA ASP A 47 -13.56 0.50 -0.80
C ASP A 47 -12.96 1.49 -1.82
N PRO A 48 -13.32 2.78 -1.75
CA PRO A 48 -12.95 3.74 -2.77
C PRO A 48 -11.43 3.98 -2.79
N LEU A 49 -10.77 3.94 -1.63
CA LEU A 49 -9.32 4.11 -1.54
C LEU A 49 -8.61 2.89 -2.09
N PHE A 50 -9.10 1.69 -1.76
CA PHE A 50 -8.58 0.45 -2.34
C PHE A 50 -8.66 0.50 -3.87
N SER A 51 -9.84 0.82 -4.41
CA SER A 51 -10.06 0.92 -5.86
C SER A 51 -9.17 1.98 -6.51
N ALA A 52 -9.02 3.15 -5.87
CA ALA A 52 -8.17 4.22 -6.35
C ALA A 52 -6.71 3.77 -6.46
N ILE A 53 -6.16 3.14 -5.42
CA ILE A 53 -4.79 2.60 -5.45
C ILE A 53 -4.63 1.55 -6.55
N MET A 54 -5.63 0.67 -6.72
CA MET A 54 -5.54 -0.43 -7.68
C MET A 54 -5.58 0.04 -9.15
N MET A 55 -6.25 1.17 -9.42
CA MET A 55 -6.43 1.74 -10.76
C MET A 55 -5.46 2.88 -11.08
N ASP A 56 -4.67 3.34 -10.10
CA ASP A 56 -3.72 4.44 -10.30
C ASP A 56 -2.58 4.01 -11.24
N ASN A 57 -2.30 4.83 -12.26
CA ASN A 57 -1.27 4.55 -13.26
C ASN A 57 0.15 4.59 -12.68
N ASP A 58 0.35 5.32 -11.58
CA ASP A 58 1.62 5.37 -10.88
C ASP A 58 1.77 4.21 -9.87
N SER A 59 0.74 3.38 -9.70
CA SER A 59 0.80 2.22 -8.81
C SER A 59 1.64 1.10 -9.42
N VAL A 60 2.54 0.56 -8.60
CA VAL A 60 3.40 -0.56 -8.98
C VAL A 60 2.86 -1.82 -8.32
N ARG A 61 2.72 -2.89 -9.11
CA ARG A 61 2.38 -4.22 -8.60
C ARG A 61 3.66 -4.90 -8.10
N THR A 62 3.62 -5.45 -6.89
CA THR A 62 4.68 -6.30 -6.33
C THR A 62 4.46 -7.76 -6.73
N ASP A 63 5.50 -8.59 -6.60
CA ASP A 63 5.44 -10.01 -6.99
C ASP A 63 4.43 -10.84 -6.18
N TRP A 64 4.03 -10.36 -5.00
CA TRP A 64 3.05 -11.00 -4.11
C TRP A 64 1.63 -10.40 -4.19
N GLY A 65 1.33 -9.65 -5.25
CA GLY A 65 -0.04 -9.17 -5.52
C GLY A 65 -0.44 -7.89 -4.81
N CYS A 66 0.46 -7.25 -4.07
CA CYS A 66 0.21 -5.92 -3.50
C CYS A 66 0.33 -4.85 -4.60
N ARG A 67 -0.48 -3.80 -4.55
CA ARG A 67 -0.22 -2.56 -5.28
C ARG A 67 0.27 -1.49 -4.33
N VAL A 68 1.32 -0.80 -4.74
CA VAL A 68 1.97 0.22 -3.93
C VAL A 68 2.01 1.55 -4.68
N LEU A 69 1.68 2.63 -3.98
CA LEU A 69 1.82 4.01 -4.45
C LEU A 69 2.81 4.73 -3.54
N LYS A 70 3.90 5.22 -4.12
CA LYS A 70 4.89 6.01 -3.37
C LYS A 70 4.48 7.47 -3.35
N LYS A 71 4.38 8.04 -2.15
CA LYS A 71 4.01 9.46 -1.93
C LYS A 71 4.79 10.03 -0.74
N THR A 72 4.96 11.34 -0.72
CA THR A 72 5.38 12.06 0.50
C THR A 72 4.29 11.94 1.57
N LYS A 73 4.60 12.18 2.85
CA LYS A 73 3.59 12.23 3.92
C LYS A 73 2.40 13.11 3.53
N GLU A 74 2.68 14.32 3.07
CA GLU A 74 1.67 15.34 2.74
C GLU A 74 0.78 14.88 1.59
N ASP A 75 1.38 14.40 0.49
CA ASP A 75 0.63 13.90 -0.67
C ASP A 75 -0.16 12.64 -0.32
N LEU A 76 0.34 11.80 0.59
CA LEU A 76 -0.35 10.60 1.06
C LEU A 76 -1.60 10.98 1.86
N MET A 77 -1.48 11.92 2.79
CA MET A 77 -2.63 12.44 3.56
C MET A 77 -3.69 13.04 2.63
N VAL A 78 -3.29 13.86 1.65
CA VAL A 78 -4.21 14.43 0.65
C VAL A 78 -4.90 13.32 -0.15
N TYR A 79 -4.13 12.35 -0.65
CA TYR A 79 -4.68 11.26 -1.46
C TYR A 79 -5.70 10.41 -0.68
N VAL A 80 -5.41 10.10 0.58
CA VAL A 80 -6.35 9.38 1.46
C VAL A 80 -7.59 10.22 1.75
N MET A 81 -7.48 11.54 1.91
CA MET A 81 -8.65 12.41 2.09
C MET A 81 -9.53 12.50 0.84
N GLU A 82 -8.93 12.54 -0.35
CA GLU A 82 -9.66 12.69 -1.62
C GLU A 82 -10.32 11.39 -2.09
N ASN A 83 -9.68 10.24 -1.83
CA ASN A 83 -10.11 8.94 -2.32
C ASN A 83 -10.67 8.02 -1.22
N GLY A 84 -10.54 8.44 0.04
CA GLY A 84 -10.96 7.68 1.21
C GLY A 84 -12.46 7.65 1.45
N SER A 85 -12.90 6.57 2.09
CA SER A 85 -14.14 6.55 2.84
C SER A 85 -13.98 7.29 4.18
N PHE A 86 -15.10 7.57 4.86
CA PHE A 86 -15.05 8.15 6.21
C PHE A 86 -14.15 7.35 7.16
N THR A 87 -14.15 6.02 7.07
CA THR A 87 -13.34 5.15 7.94
C THR A 87 -11.85 5.24 7.64
N THR A 88 -11.44 5.33 6.37
CA THR A 88 -10.02 5.51 6.01
C THR A 88 -9.52 6.90 6.37
N CYS A 89 -10.39 7.92 6.33
CA CYS A 89 -10.03 9.28 6.72
C CYS A 89 -9.76 9.42 8.24
N LEU A 90 -10.23 8.50 9.07
CA LEU A 90 -9.87 8.47 10.50
C LEU A 90 -8.39 8.17 10.72
N ALA A 91 -7.72 7.51 9.76
CA ALA A 91 -6.29 7.23 9.85
C ALA A 91 -5.42 8.48 9.67
N ILE A 92 -5.96 9.61 9.20
CA ILE A 92 -5.20 10.84 8.92
C ILE A 92 -4.53 11.39 10.19
N GLU A 93 -5.21 11.36 11.33
CA GLU A 93 -4.63 11.84 12.60
C GLU A 93 -3.48 10.94 13.06
N ASP A 94 -3.62 9.63 12.90
CA ASP A 94 -2.57 8.66 13.23
C ASP A 94 -1.39 8.76 12.27
N MET A 95 -1.66 9.03 10.99
CA MET A 95 -0.63 9.29 9.99
C MET A 95 0.16 10.55 10.32
N ASP A 96 -0.52 11.64 10.69
CA ASP A 96 0.16 12.89 11.05
C ASP A 96 1.13 12.71 12.23
N ARG A 97 0.73 11.91 13.22
CA ARG A 97 1.52 11.60 14.42
C ARG A 97 2.64 10.61 14.18
N THR A 98 2.47 9.67 13.25
CA THR A 98 3.39 8.55 13.03
C THR A 98 4.42 8.86 11.95
N LEU A 99 3.99 9.53 10.88
CA LEU A 99 4.82 9.81 9.71
C LEU A 99 5.60 11.12 9.89
N LYS A 100 6.78 11.18 9.31
CA LYS A 100 7.68 12.33 9.38
C LYS A 100 7.52 13.18 8.13
N ASP A 101 7.51 14.49 8.32
CA ASP A 101 7.41 15.47 7.23
C ASP A 101 8.63 15.35 6.30
N GLY A 102 8.39 15.46 4.99
CA GLY A 102 9.42 15.35 3.96
C GLY A 102 9.95 13.93 3.68
N GLU A 103 9.47 12.91 4.39
CA GLU A 103 9.78 11.50 4.09
C GLU A 103 8.76 10.90 3.11
N GLU A 104 9.22 9.91 2.34
CA GLU A 104 8.37 9.14 1.43
C GLU A 104 7.91 7.83 2.06
N TYR A 105 6.68 7.46 1.76
CA TYR A 105 6.03 6.23 2.23
C TYR A 105 5.30 5.54 1.09
N LEU A 106 4.91 4.28 1.33
CA LEU A 106 4.10 3.50 0.39
C LEU A 106 2.68 3.40 0.93
N LEU A 107 1.71 3.86 0.15
CA LEU A 107 0.32 3.49 0.36
C LEU A 107 0.10 2.14 -0.31
N VAL A 108 -0.18 1.12 0.49
CA VAL A 108 -0.27 -0.26 0.03
C VAL A 108 -1.71 -0.74 0.05
N ALA A 109 -2.21 -1.19 -1.11
CA ALA A 109 -3.40 -2.01 -1.21
C ALA A 109 -2.95 -3.47 -1.29
N PHE A 110 -3.32 -4.26 -0.29
CA PHE A 110 -3.06 -5.69 -0.27
C PHE A 110 -4.33 -6.45 -0.58
N ASP A 111 -4.22 -7.31 -1.59
CA ASP A 111 -5.22 -8.30 -1.95
C ASP A 111 -4.64 -9.70 -1.72
N ASP A 112 -5.10 -10.38 -0.68
CA ASP A 112 -4.81 -11.80 -0.42
C ASP A 112 -5.60 -12.74 -1.36
N GLY A 113 -6.01 -12.23 -2.52
CA GLY A 113 -6.79 -12.94 -3.52
C GLY A 113 -6.01 -14.16 -4.03
N VAL A 114 -6.64 -15.32 -3.91
CA VAL A 114 -6.40 -16.44 -4.84
C VAL A 114 -6.35 -15.87 -6.25
N GLU A 115 -5.34 -16.28 -7.03
CA GLU A 115 -5.12 -15.92 -8.43
C GLU A 115 -6.44 -15.57 -9.13
N LEU A 116 -6.61 -14.31 -9.53
CA LEU A 116 -7.58 -14.00 -10.56
C LEU A 116 -7.00 -14.63 -11.83
N ASP A 117 -7.44 -15.85 -12.12
CA ASP A 117 -7.31 -16.43 -13.45
C ASP A 117 -7.88 -15.40 -14.43
N GLU A 118 -7.00 -14.76 -15.18
CA GLU A 118 -7.35 -13.94 -16.33
C GLU A 118 -7.80 -14.91 -17.44
N ASP A 119 -9.11 -15.13 -17.57
CA ASP A 119 -9.74 -15.78 -18.74
C ASP A 119 -9.55 -14.96 -20.02
#